data_AF-A0AA95JN49-F1
#
_entry.id   AF-A0AA95JN49-F1
#
_cell.length_a   1.000
_cell.length_b   1.000
_cell.length_c   1.000
_cell.angle_alpha   90.00
_cell.angle_beta   90.00
_cell.angle_gamma   90.00
#
_symmetry.space_group_name_H-M   'P 1'
#
loop_
_entity.id
_entity.type
_entity.pdbx_description
1 polymer ?
#
loop_
_entity_poly.entity_id
_entity_poly.type
_entity_poly.pdbx_seq_one_letter_code
_entity_poly.pdbx_strand_id
1 'polypeptide(L)'
;MSDVEIFYAELNAASSSLTTATSALLMEAANVQGEDTGVENPAQRAGLRLELHRRLTALHDVAYDRIESGDSLAAAITAIATKYSELDVELTGGDHP
;
A
#
# COMPACT_ATOMS: atom_id res chain seq x y z
N MET A 1 14.14 -8.23 26.08
CA MET A 1 14.08 -7.35 24.91
C MET A 1 14.48 -5.96 25.35
N SER A 2 15.46 -5.34 24.70
CA SER A 2 15.84 -3.95 24.94
C SER A 2 14.79 -3.00 24.36
N ASP A 3 14.74 -1.76 24.83
CA ASP A 3 13.82 -0.73 24.30
C ASP A 3 14.04 -0.51 22.79
N VAL A 4 15.28 -0.72 22.31
CA VAL A 4 15.66 -0.66 20.90
C VAL A 4 14.99 -1.78 20.10
N GLU A 5 15.03 -3.00 20.61
CA GLU A 5 14.40 -4.16 19.97
C GLU A 5 12.87 -3.99 19.90
N ILE A 6 12.27 -3.37 20.92
CA ILE A 6 10.84 -3.04 20.94
C ILE A 6 10.51 -2.01 19.86
N PHE A 7 11.24 -0.89 19.82
CA PHE A 7 11.01 0.16 18.82
C PHE A 7 11.24 -0.33 17.39
N TYR A 8 12.28 -1.14 17.18
CA TYR A 8 12.52 -1.80 15.89
C TYR A 8 11.35 -2.74 15.50
N ALA A 9 10.84 -3.53 16.43
CA ALA A 9 9.69 -4.39 16.19
C ALA A 9 8.42 -3.59 15.86
N GLU A 10 8.18 -2.47 16.53
CA GLU A 10 7.05 -1.58 16.28
C GLU A 10 7.10 -0.96 14.87
N LEU A 11 8.27 -0.49 14.43
CA LEU A 11 8.43 0.07 13.08
C LEU A 11 8.22 -0.99 12.00
N ASN A 12 8.75 -2.20 12.19
CA ASN A 12 8.52 -3.29 11.24
C ASN A 12 7.06 -3.73 11.21
N ALA A 13 6.38 -3.76 12.36
CA ALA A 13 4.95 -4.03 12.43
C ALA A 13 4.13 -2.97 11.69
N ALA A 14 4.49 -1.69 11.83
CA ALA A 14 3.86 -0.59 11.13
C ALA A 14 4.05 -0.68 9.60
N SER A 15 5.28 -0.95 9.14
CA SER A 15 5.59 -1.17 7.72
C SER A 15 4.79 -2.34 7.14
N SER A 16 4.78 -3.49 7.84
CA SER A 16 4.02 -4.67 7.43
C SER A 16 2.50 -4.44 7.37
N SER A 17 1.95 -3.73 8.36
CA SER A 17 0.54 -3.34 8.38
C SER A 17 0.17 -2.46 7.19
N LEU A 18 1.04 -1.51 6.84
CA LEU A 18 0.84 -0.63 5.70
C LEU A 18 0.87 -1.40 4.37
N THR A 19 1.85 -2.28 4.17
CA THR A 19 1.93 -3.16 2.98
C THR A 19 0.70 -4.08 2.85
N THR A 20 0.19 -4.56 3.99
CA THR A 20 -1.04 -5.36 4.00
C THR A 20 -2.25 -4.52 3.56
N ALA A 21 -2.36 -3.29 4.05
CA ALA A 21 -3.43 -2.37 3.68
C ALA A 21 -3.36 -1.95 2.20
N THR A 22 -2.17 -1.68 1.65
CA THR A 22 -1.99 -1.36 0.22
C THR A 22 -2.33 -2.56 -0.66
N SER A 23 -1.94 -3.77 -0.25
CA SER A 23 -2.30 -5.02 -0.95
C SER A 23 -3.81 -5.26 -0.94
N ALA A 24 -4.48 -5.03 0.20
CA ALA A 24 -5.95 -5.13 0.28
C ALA A 24 -6.64 -4.10 -0.61
N LEU A 25 -6.14 -2.86 -0.64
CA LEU A 25 -6.66 -1.82 -1.52
C LEU A 25 -6.49 -2.20 -3.00
N LEU A 26 -5.36 -2.81 -3.38
CA LEU A 26 -5.13 -3.30 -4.75
C LEU A 26 -6.16 -4.37 -5.14
N MET A 27 -6.42 -5.34 -4.25
CA MET A 27 -7.41 -6.38 -4.49
C MET A 27 -8.82 -5.79 -4.65
N GLU A 28 -9.20 -4.86 -3.78
CA GLU A 28 -10.52 -4.21 -3.88
C GLU A 28 -10.65 -3.30 -5.10
N ALA A 29 -9.58 -2.60 -5.49
CA ALA A 29 -9.54 -1.82 -6.72
C ALA A 29 -9.78 -2.72 -7.94
N ALA A 30 -9.17 -3.92 -7.99
CA ALA A 30 -9.38 -4.89 -9.06
C ALA A 30 -10.84 -5.42 -9.15
N ASN A 31 -11.58 -5.41 -8.04
CA ASN A 31 -13.00 -5.76 -8.02
C ASN A 31 -13.90 -4.67 -8.62
N VAL A 32 -13.41 -3.44 -8.77
CA VAL A 32 -14.16 -2.36 -9.41
C VAL A 32 -14.12 -2.53 -10.92
N GLN A 33 -15.01 -3.39 -11.43
CA GLN A 33 -15.19 -3.65 -12.86
C GLN A 33 -16.36 -2.83 -13.41
N GLY A 34 -16.12 -2.12 -14.51
CA GLY A 34 -17.15 -1.32 -15.19
C GLY A 34 -17.96 -2.03 -16.26
N GLU A 35 -17.56 -3.25 -16.57
CA GLU A 35 -18.06 -3.99 -17.72
C GLU A 35 -18.84 -5.24 -17.34
N ASP A 36 -19.01 -5.55 -16.05
CA ASP A 36 -19.84 -6.67 -15.60
C ASP A 36 -21.32 -6.32 -15.77
N THR A 37 -21.78 -6.52 -17.00
CA THR A 37 -23.10 -6.18 -17.53
C THR A 37 -24.17 -7.10 -16.95
N GLY A 38 -24.49 -6.94 -15.66
CA GLY A 38 -25.75 -7.43 -15.08
C GLY A 38 -26.98 -6.66 -15.57
N VAL A 39 -26.76 -5.52 -16.22
CA VAL A 39 -27.80 -4.78 -16.96
C VAL A 39 -27.70 -5.24 -18.40
N GLU A 40 -28.70 -5.99 -18.87
CA GLU A 40 -28.90 -6.32 -20.28
C GLU A 40 -28.46 -5.15 -21.14
N ASN A 41 -27.37 -5.35 -21.90
CA ASN A 41 -26.71 -4.37 -22.75
C ASN A 41 -27.76 -3.42 -23.35
N PRO A 42 -27.95 -2.20 -22.80
CA PRO A 42 -28.96 -1.30 -23.31
C PRO A 42 -28.36 -0.73 -24.59
N ALA A 43 -28.47 -1.51 -25.66
CA ALA A 43 -28.18 -1.13 -27.01
C ALA A 43 -28.80 0.26 -27.18
N GLN A 44 -27.96 1.29 -27.33
CA GLN A 44 -28.25 2.74 -27.42
C GLN A 44 -27.63 3.65 -26.33
N ARG A 45 -26.94 3.16 -25.29
CA ARG A 45 -26.28 4.03 -24.28
C ARG A 45 -24.75 4.09 -24.34
N ALA A 46 -24.18 4.19 -25.54
CA ALA A 46 -22.72 4.25 -25.74
C ALA A 46 -22.04 5.40 -24.95
N GLY A 47 -22.68 6.57 -24.90
CA GLY A 47 -22.15 7.71 -24.13
C GLY A 47 -22.10 7.45 -22.61
N LEU A 48 -23.08 6.72 -22.06
CA LEU A 48 -23.10 6.35 -20.64
C LEU A 48 -22.00 5.35 -20.31
N ARG A 49 -21.76 4.37 -21.19
CA ARG A 49 -20.64 3.42 -21.06
C ARG A 49 -19.30 4.13 -21.06
N LEU A 50 -19.10 5.07 -21.98
CA LEU A 50 -17.85 5.83 -22.06
C LEU A 50 -17.61 6.67 -20.80
N GLU A 51 -18.65 7.32 -20.27
CA GLU A 51 -18.54 8.12 -19.05
C GLU A 51 -18.29 7.25 -17.81
N LEU A 52 -18.96 6.10 -17.68
CA LEU A 52 -18.67 5.14 -16.62
C LEU A 52 -17.24 4.61 -16.71
N HIS A 53 -16.80 4.23 -17.91
CA HIS A 53 -15.43 3.81 -18.14
C HIS A 53 -14.43 4.88 -17.70
N ARG A 54 -14.61 6.15 -18.13
CA ARG A 54 -13.75 7.26 -17.71
C ARG A 54 -13.69 7.41 -16.18
N ARG A 55 -14.83 7.35 -15.50
CA ARG A 55 -14.88 7.49 -14.03
C ARG A 55 -14.18 6.34 -13.32
N LEU A 56 -14.32 5.13 -13.84
CA LEU A 56 -13.69 3.94 -13.30
C LEU A 56 -12.18 3.97 -13.55
N THR A 57 -11.73 4.37 -14.73
CA THR A 57 -10.30 4.61 -15.00
C THR A 57 -9.73 5.63 -14.02
N ALA A 58 -10.39 6.78 -13.83
CA ALA A 58 -9.94 7.79 -12.89
C ALA A 58 -9.89 7.27 -11.44
N LEU A 59 -10.83 6.38 -11.06
CA LEU A 59 -10.82 5.73 -9.75
C LEU A 59 -9.65 4.74 -9.61
N HIS A 60 -9.37 3.96 -10.66
CA HIS A 60 -8.21 3.06 -10.74
C HIS A 60 -6.91 3.84 -10.60
N ASP A 61 -6.72 4.93 -11.35
CA ASP A 61 -5.52 5.77 -11.29
C ASP A 61 -5.27 6.27 -9.86
N VAL A 62 -6.30 6.81 -9.21
CA VAL A 62 -6.20 7.30 -7.83
C VAL A 62 -5.93 6.18 -6.82
N ALA A 63 -6.43 4.96 -7.05
CA ALA A 63 -6.11 3.80 -6.22
C ALA A 63 -4.64 3.39 -6.37
N TYR A 64 -4.13 3.35 -7.60
CA TYR A 64 -2.72 3.05 -7.88
C TYR A 64 -1.77 4.08 -7.27
N ASP A 65 -2.06 5.38 -7.40
CA ASP A 65 -1.26 6.45 -6.80
C ASP A 65 -1.12 6.28 -5.27
N ARG A 66 -2.21 5.84 -4.62
CA ARG A 66 -2.23 5.59 -3.17
C ARG A 66 -1.44 4.35 -2.78
N ILE A 67 -1.49 3.30 -3.60
CA ILE A 67 -0.71 2.07 -3.40
C ILE A 67 0.78 2.40 -3.50
N GLU A 68 1.21 3.09 -4.56
CA GLU A 68 2.62 3.49 -4.74
C GLU A 68 3.13 4.38 -3.60
N SER A 69 2.30 5.33 -3.16
CA SER A 69 2.60 6.19 -2.01
C SER A 69 2.71 5.39 -0.70
N GLY A 70 1.82 4.41 -0.49
CA GLY A 70 1.83 3.55 0.68
C GLY A 70 3.04 2.63 0.73
N ASP A 71 3.42 2.04 -0.40
CA ASP A 71 4.61 1.19 -0.52
C ASP A 71 5.90 2.02 -0.30
N SER A 72 5.95 3.24 -0.82
CA SER A 72 7.05 4.18 -0.56
C SER A 72 7.18 4.53 0.93
N LEU A 73 6.04 4.72 1.62
CA LEU A 73 6.03 4.98 3.06
C LEU A 73 6.46 3.74 3.87
N ALA A 74 6.02 2.54 3.49
CA ALA A 74 6.46 1.29 4.12
C ALA A 74 7.98 1.11 3.98
N ALA A 75 8.52 1.35 2.78
CA ALA A 75 9.96 1.31 2.53
C ALA A 75 10.73 2.34 3.38
N ALA A 76 10.21 3.56 3.54
CA ALA A 76 10.82 4.58 4.38
C ALA A 76 10.83 4.18 5.87
N ILE A 77 9.75 3.58 6.37
CA ILE A 77 9.67 3.07 7.75
C ILE A 77 10.71 1.97 7.96
N THR A 78 10.84 1.01 7.04
CA THR A 78 11.85 -0.05 7.11
C THR A 78 13.27 0.54 7.08
N ALA A 79 13.55 1.54 6.24
CA ALA A 79 14.84 2.20 6.20
C ALA A 79 15.19 2.92 7.51
N ILE A 80 14.22 3.56 8.16
CA ILE A 80 14.39 4.17 9.49
C ILE A 80 14.71 3.09 10.54
N ALA A 81 13.98 1.97 10.52
CA ALA A 81 14.21 0.85 11.44
C ALA A 81 15.61 0.26 11.29
N THR A 82 16.07 0.03 10.05
CA THR A 82 17.42 -0.46 9.76
C THR A 82 18.49 0.50 10.28
N LYS A 83 18.36 1.80 9.97
CA LYS A 83 19.33 2.81 10.41
C LYS A 83 19.38 2.96 11.92
N TYR A 84 18.24 2.84 12.60
CA TYR A 84 18.20 2.88 14.06
C TYR A 84 18.92 1.68 14.68
N SER A 85 18.73 0.48 14.13
CA SER A 85 19.46 -0.72 14.55
C SER A 85 20.97 -0.60 14.31
N GLU A 86 21.39 -0.03 13.17
CA GLU A 86 22.80 0.23 12.87
C GLU A 86 23.43 1.20 13.89
N LEU A 87 22.71 2.29 14.21
CA LEU A 87 23.17 3.29 15.16
C LEU A 87 23.28 2.73 16.59
N ASP A 88 22.37 1.84 16.99
CA ASP A 88 22.46 1.17 18.29
C ASP A 88 23.70 0.28 18.39
N VAL A 89 24.01 -0.49 17.34
CA VAL A 89 25.24 -1.30 17.27
C VAL A 89 26.50 -0.42 17.33
N GLU A 90 26.52 0.70 16.61
CA GLU A 90 27.65 1.64 16.60
C GLU A 90 27.87 2.30 17.98
N LEU A 91 26.79 2.72 18.64
CA LEU A 91 26.86 3.43 19.92
C LEU A 91 27.09 2.51 21.12
N THR A 92 26.61 1.27 21.08
CA THR A 92 26.84 0.27 22.14
C THR A 92 28.15 -0.49 21.97
N GLY A 93 28.80 -0.36 20.80
CA GLY A 93 30.15 -0.82 20.54
C GLY A 93 30.30 -2.34 20.41
N GLY A 94 29.23 -3.09 20.10
CA GLY A 94 29.31 -4.55 20.09
C GLY A 94 28.31 -5.29 19.21
N ASP A 95 28.87 -6.18 18.38
CA ASP A 95 28.52 -7.61 18.36
C ASP A 95 27.78 -7.99 19.66
N HIS A 96 26.46 -8.11 19.60
CA HIS A 96 25.71 -8.80 20.65
C HIS A 96 25.86 -10.31 20.39
N PRO A 97 26.31 -11.11 21.36
CA PRO A 97 26.44 -12.57 21.21
C PRO A 97 25.11 -13.27 20.94
#